data_AF-A0A3B8RK67-F1
#
_entry.id   AF-A0A3B8RK67-F1
#
_cell.length_a   1.000
_cell.length_b   1.000
_cell.length_c   1.000
_cell.angle_alpha   90.00
_cell.angle_beta   90.00
_cell.angle_gamma   90.00
#
_symmetry.space_group_name_H-M   'P 1'
#
loop_
_entity.id
_entity.type
_entity.pdbx_description
1 polymer ?
#
loop_
_entity_poly.entity_id
_entity_poly.type
_entity_poly.pdbx_seq_one_letter_code
_entity_poly.pdbx_strand_id
1 'polypeptide(L)'
;MSALRSAILIIGWPVLIFGSIYLVVKGRAVYKMVKGSLVGGVTRALVISMLVGMYSLGIVATALMFCDERGVYLVLPIFLVWFVTFVWSLKVLVKAQEKAKSLSTK
;
A
#
# COMPACT_ATOMS: atom_id res chain seq x y z
N MET A 1 -18.12 22.64 2.61
CA MET A 1 -17.31 21.42 2.81
C MET A 1 -18.25 20.34 3.31
N SER A 2 -18.62 19.39 2.45
CA SER A 2 -19.45 18.25 2.85
C SER A 2 -18.73 17.42 3.92
N ALA A 3 -19.42 17.08 5.01
CA ALA A 3 -18.86 16.34 6.15
C ALA A 3 -18.19 15.00 5.75
N LEU A 4 -18.69 14.40 4.67
CA LEU A 4 -18.17 13.17 4.06
C LEU A 4 -16.73 13.33 3.52
N ARG A 5 -16.42 14.44 2.84
CA ARG A 5 -15.08 14.70 2.30
C ARG A 5 -14.05 14.82 3.42
N SER A 6 -14.40 15.55 4.48
CA SER A 6 -13.53 15.74 5.64
C SER A 6 -13.27 14.42 6.36
N ALA A 7 -14.29 13.58 6.54
CA ALA A 7 -14.11 12.25 7.15
C ALA A 7 -13.17 11.36 6.32
N ILE A 8 -13.33 11.33 4.99
CA ILE A 8 -12.47 10.52 4.11
C ILE A 8 -11.02 11.00 4.15
N LEU A 9 -10.76 12.31 4.14
CA LEU A 9 -9.40 12.84 4.19
C LEU A 9 -8.75 12.62 5.56
N ILE A 10 -9.50 12.84 6.64
CA ILE A 10 -9.00 12.68 8.01
C ILE A 10 -8.68 11.22 8.33
N ILE A 11 -9.45 10.26 7.81
CA ILE A 11 -9.22 8.82 8.04
C ILE A 11 -8.22 8.25 7.02
N GLY A 12 -8.35 8.66 5.76
CA GLY A 12 -7.55 8.13 4.66
C GLY A 12 -6.05 8.41 4.82
N TRP A 13 -5.68 9.62 5.20
CA TRP A 13 -4.27 9.99 5.37
C TRP A 13 -3.54 9.16 6.44
N PRO A 14 -4.08 9.01 7.68
CA PRO A 14 -3.52 8.10 8.66
C PRO A 14 -3.41 6.67 8.16
N VAL A 15 -4.44 6.14 7.49
CA VAL A 15 -4.40 4.77 6.94
C VAL A 15 -3.27 4.61 5.92
N LEU A 16 -3.05 5.60 5.04
CA LEU A 16 -1.94 5.59 4.08
C LEU A 16 -0.58 5.64 4.78
N ILE A 17 -0.44 6.44 5.84
CA ILE A 17 0.80 6.55 6.63
C ILE A 17 1.09 5.23 7.37
N PHE A 18 0.11 4.68 8.09
CA PHE A 18 0.29 3.40 8.78
C PHE A 18 0.54 2.24 7.80
N GLY A 19 -0.16 2.25 6.67
CA GLY A 19 0.04 1.29 5.58
C GLY A 19 1.45 1.37 5.00
N SER A 20 1.99 2.57 4.80
CA SER A 20 3.35 2.78 4.27
C SER A 20 4.41 2.22 5.21
N ILE A 21 4.31 2.54 6.50
CA ILE A 21 5.24 2.08 7.52
C ILE A 21 5.20 0.54 7.59
N TYR A 22 4.01 -0.05 7.65
CA TYR A 22 3.85 -1.49 7.74
C TYR A 22 4.44 -2.20 6.51
N LEU A 23 4.15 -1.68 5.31
CA LEU A 23 4.61 -2.26 4.05
C LEU A 23 6.14 -2.16 3.92
N VAL A 24 6.75 -1.05 4.34
CA VAL A 24 8.22 -0.89 4.34
C VAL A 24 8.87 -1.85 5.34
N VAL A 25 8.34 -1.97 6.56
CA VAL A 25 8.89 -2.87 7.58
C VAL A 25 8.85 -4.32 7.11
N LYS A 26 7.68 -4.78 6.64
CA LYS A 26 7.52 -6.15 6.13
C LYS A 26 8.33 -6.39 4.85
N GLY A 27 8.31 -5.45 3.92
CA GLY A 27 9.08 -5.52 2.69
C GLY A 27 10.59 -5.62 2.94
N ARG A 28 11.12 -4.82 3.88
CA ARG A 28 12.54 -4.90 4.28
C ARG A 28 12.87 -6.23 4.96
N ALA A 29 11.98 -6.75 5.80
CA ALA A 29 12.19 -8.05 6.46
C ALA A 29 12.31 -9.18 5.42
N VAL A 30 11.39 -9.24 4.46
CA VAL A 30 11.46 -10.19 3.33
C VAL A 30 12.74 -9.98 2.54
N TYR A 31 12.99 -8.75 2.08
CA TYR A 31 14.16 -8.42 1.25
C TYR A 31 15.48 -8.84 1.90
N LYS A 32 15.64 -8.62 3.21
CA LYS A 32 16.85 -8.99 3.94
C LYS A 32 17.10 -10.50 3.95
N MET A 33 16.04 -11.31 4.02
CA MET A 33 16.14 -12.78 4.03
C MET A 33 16.38 -13.37 2.64
N VAL A 34 15.91 -12.72 1.58
CA VAL A 34 16.07 -13.19 0.19
C VAL A 34 17.04 -12.33 -0.63
N LYS A 35 17.92 -11.59 0.04
CA LYS A 35 18.86 -10.64 -0.57
C LYS A 35 19.78 -11.38 -1.55
N GLY A 36 19.85 -10.89 -2.80
CA GLY A 36 20.65 -11.52 -3.86
C GLY A 36 19.89 -12.51 -4.75
N SER A 37 18.62 -12.82 -4.43
CA SER A 37 17.74 -13.62 -5.29
C SER A 37 16.80 -12.75 -6.13
N LEU A 38 16.23 -13.32 -7.20
CA LEU A 38 15.13 -12.72 -7.97
C LEU A 38 13.97 -12.29 -7.08
N VAL A 39 13.63 -13.07 -6.05
CA VAL A 39 12.53 -12.77 -5.10
C VAL A 39 12.80 -11.47 -4.34
N GLY A 40 14.06 -11.19 -3.98
CA GLY A 40 14.45 -9.93 -3.36
C GLY A 40 14.25 -8.73 -4.28
N GLY A 41 14.63 -8.85 -5.56
CA GLY A 41 14.39 -7.81 -6.56
C GLY A 41 12.91 -7.51 -6.74
N VAL A 42 12.08 -8.56 -6.91
CA VAL A 42 10.63 -8.44 -7.03
C VAL A 42 10.00 -7.81 -5.78
N THR A 43 10.45 -8.22 -4.59
CA THR A 43 9.97 -7.65 -3.31
C THR A 43 10.24 -6.15 -3.24
N ARG A 44 11.45 -5.71 -3.62
CA ARG A 44 11.81 -4.29 -3.62
C ARG A 44 10.96 -3.50 -4.62
N ALA A 45 10.79 -4.03 -5.84
CA ALA A 45 9.94 -3.41 -6.86
C ALA A 45 8.48 -3.31 -6.42
N LEU A 46 7.94 -4.37 -5.80
CA LEU A 46 6.59 -4.39 -5.24
C LEU A 46 6.41 -3.34 -4.16
N VAL A 47 7.37 -3.22 -3.24
CA VAL A 47 7.31 -2.22 -2.17
C VAL A 47 7.31 -0.80 -2.73
N ILE A 48 8.22 -0.50 -3.65
CA ILE A 48 8.33 0.82 -4.26
C ILE A 48 7.07 1.16 -5.06
N SER A 49 6.62 0.24 -5.94
CA SER A 49 5.42 0.46 -6.76
C SER A 49 4.17 0.66 -5.90
N MET A 50 4.03 -0.08 -4.81
CA MET A 50 2.88 0.06 -3.93
C MET A 50 2.91 1.36 -3.13
N LEU A 51 4.09 1.83 -2.69
CA LEU A 51 4.25 3.15 -2.08
C LEU A 51 3.92 4.27 -3.06
N VAL A 52 4.49 4.23 -4.27
CA VAL A 52 4.21 5.23 -5.31
C VAL A 52 2.71 5.26 -5.62
N GLY A 53 2.10 4.10 -5.88
CA GLY A 53 0.66 4.01 -6.15
C GLY A 53 -0.19 4.58 -5.01
N MET A 54 0.17 4.28 -3.76
CA MET A 54 -0.53 4.77 -2.57
C MET A 54 -0.51 6.30 -2.44
N TYR A 55 0.67 6.91 -2.58
CA TYR A 55 0.81 8.36 -2.46
C TYR A 55 0.24 9.10 -3.68
N SER A 56 0.45 8.57 -4.90
CA SER A 56 -0.18 9.11 -6.11
C SER A 56 -1.70 9.09 -6.01
N LEU A 57 -2.28 7.97 -5.56
CA LEU A 57 -3.72 7.85 -5.37
C LEU A 57 -4.23 8.81 -4.30
N GLY A 58 -3.55 8.93 -3.16
CA GLY A 58 -3.93 9.88 -2.10
C GLY A 58 -3.92 11.34 -2.55
N ILE A 59 -2.89 11.76 -3.29
CA ILE A 59 -2.77 13.13 -3.82
C ILE A 59 -3.84 13.40 -4.87
N VAL A 60 -3.97 12.52 -5.88
CA VAL A 60 -4.94 12.67 -6.97
C VAL A 60 -6.37 12.62 -6.44
N ALA A 61 -6.67 11.73 -5.48
CA ALA A 61 -7.95 11.67 -4.80
C ALA A 61 -8.28 12.98 -4.08
N THR A 62 -7.31 13.51 -3.33
CA THR A 62 -7.48 14.78 -2.61
C THR A 62 -7.76 15.90 -3.59
N ALA A 63 -6.94 16.05 -4.64
CA ALA A 63 -7.14 17.07 -5.67
C ALA A 63 -8.51 16.95 -6.35
N LEU A 64 -8.93 15.75 -6.74
CA LEU A 64 -10.21 15.52 -7.40
C LEU A 64 -11.40 15.90 -6.51
N MET A 65 -11.36 15.56 -5.22
CA MET A 65 -12.41 15.93 -4.26
C MET A 65 -12.47 17.42 -3.92
N PHE A 66 -11.36 18.16 -4.15
CA PHE A 66 -11.34 19.61 -4.02
C PHE A 66 -11.85 20.32 -5.27
N CYS A 67 -11.62 19.76 -6.47
CA CYS A 67 -12.10 20.32 -7.74
C CYS A 67 -13.57 20.05 -8.02
N ASP A 68 -14.09 18.87 -7.63
CA ASP A 68 -15.49 18.49 -7.85
C ASP A 68 -16.03 17.70 -6.64
N GLU A 69 -17.19 18.10 -6.10
CA GLU A 69 -17.84 17.37 -5.01
C GLU A 69 -18.30 15.95 -5.44
N ARG A 70 -18.54 15.73 -6.73
CA ARG A 70 -18.82 14.39 -7.28
C ARG A 70 -17.57 13.52 -7.35
N GLY A 71 -16.38 14.10 -7.24
CA GLY A 71 -15.11 13.40 -7.23
C GLY A 71 -15.03 12.32 -6.14
N VAL A 72 -15.76 12.50 -5.03
CA VAL A 72 -15.84 11.49 -3.96
C VAL A 72 -16.37 10.14 -4.47
N TYR A 73 -17.43 10.14 -5.30
CA TYR A 73 -18.04 8.93 -5.83
C TYR A 73 -17.13 8.18 -6.81
N LEU A 74 -16.18 8.89 -7.43
CA LEU A 74 -15.21 8.30 -8.34
C LEU A 74 -13.97 7.78 -7.59
N VAL A 75 -13.52 8.48 -6.56
CA VAL A 75 -12.35 8.05 -5.77
C VAL A 75 -12.65 6.80 -4.97
N LEU A 76 -13.84 6.69 -4.38
CA LEU A 76 -14.19 5.60 -3.47
C LEU A 76 -14.00 4.18 -4.08
N PRO A 77 -14.49 3.89 -5.31
CA PRO A 77 -14.23 2.60 -5.95
C PRO A 77 -12.76 2.41 -6.33
N ILE A 78 -12.05 3.44 -6.78
CA ILE A 78 -10.62 3.36 -7.12
C ILE A 78 -9.81 3.02 -5.87
N PHE A 79 -10.12 3.67 -4.74
CA PHE A 79 -9.51 3.40 -3.45
C PHE A 79 -9.80 1.97 -2.99
N LEU A 80 -11.03 1.47 -3.14
CA LEU A 80 -11.41 0.09 -2.81
C LEU A 80 -10.59 -0.93 -3.60
N VAL A 81 -10.50 -0.76 -4.93
CA VAL A 81 -9.72 -1.66 -5.80
C VAL A 81 -8.24 -1.64 -5.37
N TRP A 82 -7.69 -0.45 -5.16
CA TRP A 82 -6.31 -0.31 -4.68
C TRP A 82 -6.10 -0.93 -3.29
N PHE A 83 -7.06 -0.78 -2.38
CA PHE A 83 -6.97 -1.34 -1.04
C PHE A 83 -6.95 -2.87 -1.07
N VAL A 84 -7.74 -3.49 -1.96
CA VAL A 84 -7.71 -4.95 -2.17
C VAL A 84 -6.34 -5.39 -2.68
N THR A 85 -5.75 -4.71 -3.66
CA THR A 85 -4.41 -5.06 -4.19
C THR A 85 -3.31 -4.86 -3.15
N PHE A 86 -3.45 -3.85 -2.29
CA PHE A 86 -2.57 -3.61 -1.15
C PHE A 86 -2.63 -4.77 -0.15
N VAL A 87 -3.83 -5.18 0.28
CA VAL A 87 -4.01 -6.31 1.22
C VAL A 87 -3.46 -7.61 0.64
N TRP A 88 -3.69 -7.88 -0.65
CA TRP A 88 -3.11 -9.05 -1.31
C TRP A 88 -1.59 -9.01 -1.35
N SER A 89 -1.01 -7.86 -1.67
CA SER A 89 0.44 -7.68 -1.71
C SER A 89 1.07 -7.89 -0.33
N LEU A 90 0.43 -7.40 0.74
CA LEU A 90 0.85 -7.68 2.11
C LEU A 90 0.78 -9.18 2.45
N LYS A 91 -0.29 -9.88 2.07
CA LYS A 91 -0.41 -11.34 2.28
C LYS A 91 0.69 -12.10 1.55
N VAL A 92 1.02 -11.70 0.33
CA VAL A 92 2.13 -12.29 -0.45
C VAL A 92 3.47 -12.04 0.25
N LEU A 93 3.72 -10.82 0.73
CA LEU A 93 4.94 -10.50 1.49
C LEU A 93 5.05 -11.31 2.78
N VAL A 94 3.97 -11.45 3.55
CA VAL A 94 3.98 -12.25 4.79
C VAL A 94 4.24 -13.73 4.49
N LYS A 95 3.57 -14.32 3.49
CA LYS A 95 3.81 -15.70 3.08
C LYS A 95 5.25 -15.91 2.56
N ALA A 96 5.78 -14.95 1.80
CA ALA A 96 7.16 -14.98 1.33
C ALA A 96 8.15 -14.93 2.52
N GLN A 97 7.85 -14.11 3.53
CA GLN A 97 8.63 -14.03 4.76
C GLN A 97 8.62 -15.36 5.52
N GLU A 98 7.45 -15.97 5.72
CA GLU A 98 7.31 -17.26 6.41
C GLU A 98 8.08 -18.37 5.70
N LYS A 99 7.96 -18.46 4.37
CA LYS A 99 8.72 -19.42 3.56
C LYS A 99 10.22 -19.19 3.66
N ALA A 100 10.69 -17.95 3.53
CA ALA A 100 12.11 -17.63 3.65
C ALA A 100 12.67 -18.00 5.02
N LYS A 101 11.90 -17.75 6.09
CA LYS A 101 12.28 -18.11 7.46
C LYS A 101 12.37 -19.64 7.65
N SER A 102 11.44 -20.39 7.09
CA SER A 102 11.45 -21.86 7.15
C SER A 102 12.64 -22.48 6.42
N LEU A 103 13.12 -21.85 5.35
CA LEU A 103 14.28 -22.30 4.58
C LEU A 103 15.61 -21.92 5.24
N SER A 104 15.68 -20.80 5.96
CA SER A 104 16.88 -20.35 6.67
C SER A 104 17.17 -21.10 7.98
N THR A 105 16.24 -21.93 8.45
CA THR A 105 16.37 -22.70 9.71
C THR A 105 16.75 -24.17 9.46
N LYS A 106 16.96 -24.56 8.20
CA LYS A 106 17.62 -25.82 7.81
C LYS A 106 19.07 -25.54 7.45
#